data_AF-A0A958V3U5-F1
#
_entry.id   AF-A0A958V3U5-F1
#
_cell.length_a   1.000
_cell.length_b   1.000
_cell.length_c   1.000
_cell.angle_alpha   90.00
_cell.angle_beta   90.00
_cell.angle_gamma   90.00
#
_symmetry.space_group_name_H-M   'P 1'
#
loop_
_entity.id
_entity.type
_entity.pdbx_description
1 polymer ?
#
loop_
_entity_poly.entity_id
_entity_poly.type
_entity_poly.pdbx_seq_one_letter_code
_entity_poly.pdbx_strand_id
1 'polypeptide(L)' 'MKEYKIVNPKLGLVNRNEKLEELLNQFARAGWEVTFIHQNLTMIVLERKKNT' A
#
# COMPACT_ATOMS: atom_id res chain seq x y z
N MET A 1 14.00 12.69 -5.81
CA MET A 1 13.32 12.00 -6.95
C MET A 1 12.08 11.27 -6.44
N LYS A 2 11.13 10.85 -7.27
CA LYS A 2 10.01 9.99 -6.82
C LYS A 2 10.42 8.53 -6.83
N GLU A 3 9.97 7.76 -5.85
CA GLU A 3 10.12 6.30 -5.81
C GLU A 3 8.74 5.65 -5.74
N TYR A 4 8.54 4.60 -6.54
CA TYR A 4 7.28 3.87 -6.62
C TYR A 4 7.44 2.45 -6.12
N LYS A 5 6.39 1.93 -5.48
CA LYS A 5 6.32 0.53 -5.05
C LYS A 5 4.96 -0.04 -5.40
N ILE A 6 4.96 -1.25 -5.94
CA ILE A 6 3.76 -2.02 -6.26
C ILE A 6 3.65 -3.15 -5.23
N VAL A 7 2.47 -3.30 -4.64
CA VAL A 7 2.18 -4.33 -3.63
C VAL A 7 0.96 -5.12 -4.04
N ASN A 8 1.07 -6.45 -4.01
CA ASN A 8 -0.06 -7.36 -4.13
C ASN A 8 -0.47 -7.80 -2.71
N PRO A 9 -1.53 -7.22 -2.12
CA PRO A 9 -1.85 -7.47 -0.71
C PRO A 9 -2.41 -8.87 -0.50
N LYS A 10 -1.92 -9.57 0.54
CA LYS A 10 -2.39 -10.92 0.91
C LYS A 10 -3.34 -10.85 2.11
N LEU A 11 -4.60 -10.52 1.85
CA LEU A 11 -5.59 -10.23 2.91
C LEU A 11 -6.32 -11.48 3.44
N GLY A 12 -6.32 -12.59 2.71
CA GLY A 12 -7.10 -13.78 3.05
C GLY A 12 -8.62 -13.55 2.93
N LEU A 13 -9.42 -14.42 3.55
CA LEU A 13 -10.90 -14.41 3.41
C LEU A 13 -11.64 -13.66 4.53
N VAL A 14 -11.05 -13.59 5.73
CA VAL A 14 -11.64 -12.94 6.91
C VAL A 14 -10.82 -11.73 7.34
N ASN A 15 -11.49 -10.75 7.97
CA ASN A 15 -10.90 -9.52 8.52
C ASN A 15 -10.09 -8.74 7.46
N ARG A 16 -10.59 -8.72 6.22
CA ARG A 16 -9.88 -8.14 5.07
C ARG A 16 -9.62 -6.64 5.22
N ASN A 17 -10.57 -5.92 5.80
CA ASN A 17 -10.46 -4.47 6.02
C ASN A 17 -9.38 -4.17 7.06
N GLU A 18 -9.43 -4.81 8.24
CA GLU A 18 -8.42 -4.63 9.29
C GLU A 18 -7.00 -4.91 8.78
N LYS A 19 -6.82 -6.02 8.07
CA LYS A 19 -5.52 -6.37 7.47
C LYS A 19 -5.07 -5.37 6.42
N LEU A 20 -6.01 -4.81 5.66
CA LEU A 20 -5.70 -3.78 4.67
C LEU A 20 -5.29 -2.48 5.38
N GLU A 21 -6.00 -2.07 6.43
CA GLU A 21 -5.65 -0.92 7.26
C GLU A 21 -4.27 -1.09 7.90
N GLU A 22 -3.97 -2.26 8.45
CA GLU A 22 -2.65 -2.59 8.99
C GLU A 22 -1.55 -2.44 7.93
N LEU A 23 -1.76 -3.01 6.74
CA LEU A 23 -0.83 -2.92 5.61
C LEU A 23 -0.59 -1.46 5.21
N LEU A 24 -1.65 -0.68 5.03
CA LEU A 24 -1.57 0.73 4.63
C LEU A 24 -0.86 1.56 5.71
N ASN A 25 -1.18 1.33 6.98
CA ASN A 25 -0.55 2.00 8.10
C ASN A 25 0.95 1.66 8.23
N GLN A 26 1.37 0.44 7.91
CA GLN A 26 2.79 0.07 7.85
C GLN A 26 3.54 0.88 6.79
N PHE A 27 2.95 1.04 5.59
CA PHE A 27 3.54 1.84 4.52
C PHE A 27 3.54 3.34 4.83
N ALA A 28 2.46 3.87 5.41
CA ALA A 28 2.37 5.27 5.82
C ALA A 28 3.47 5.64 6.83
N ARG A 29 3.72 4.78 7.84
CA ARG A 29 4.83 4.97 8.80
C ARG A 29 6.21 4.97 8.14
N ALA A 30 6.36 4.24 7.04
CA ALA A 30 7.59 4.22 6.24
C ALA A 30 7.68 5.36 5.21
N GLY A 31 6.74 6.33 5.28
CA GLY A 31 6.73 7.53 4.44
C GLY A 31 6.20 7.29 3.02
N TRP A 32 5.44 6.22 2.81
CA TRP A 32 4.77 5.95 1.53
C TRP A 32 3.34 6.46 1.53
N GLU A 33 2.90 6.96 0.39
CA GLU A 33 1.56 7.45 0.13
C GLU A 33 0.88 6.58 -0.92
N VAL A 34 -0.40 6.25 -0.73
CA VAL A 34 -1.17 5.47 -1.69
C VAL A 34 -1.60 6.36 -2.84
N THR A 35 -1.30 5.95 -4.07
CA THR A 35 -1.70 6.68 -5.28
C THR A 35 -2.75 5.94 -6.10
N PHE A 36 -2.79 4.61 -5.98
CA PHE A 36 -3.79 3.79 -6.69
C PHE A 36 -4.08 2.50 -5.93
N ILE A 37 -5.36 2.13 -5.87
CA ILE A 37 -5.84 0.84 -5.39
C ILE A 37 -6.69 0.22 -6.49
N HIS A 38 -6.32 -0.97 -6.96
CA HIS A 38 -7.16 -1.71 -7.91
C HIS A 38 -8.46 -2.15 -7.21
N GLN A 39 -9.60 -2.08 -7.90
CA GLN A 39 -10.93 -2.33 -7.33
C GLN A 39 -11.06 -3.68 -6.61
N ASN A 40 -10.40 -4.73 -7.12
CA ASN A 40 -10.42 -6.06 -6.53
C ASN A 40 -9.31 -6.31 -5.48
N LEU A 41 -8.60 -5.26 -5.06
CA LEU A 41 -7.47 -5.30 -4.13
C LEU A 41 -6.34 -6.25 -4.61
N THR A 42 -6.19 -6.46 -5.91
CA THR A 42 -5.13 -7.30 -6.48
C THR A 42 -3.78 -6.58 -6.50
N MET A 43 -3.80 -5.24 -6.47
CA MET A 43 -2.62 -4.38 -6.57
C MET A 43 -2.87 -3.02 -5.91
N ILE A 44 -1.84 -2.52 -5.22
CA ILE A 44 -1.75 -1.18 -4.65
C ILE A 44 -0.46 -0.54 -5.15
N VAL A 45 -0.54 0.70 -5.61
CA VAL A 45 0.63 1.51 -5.99
C VAL A 45 0.86 2.56 -4.92
N LEU A 46 2.10 2.63 -4.47
CA LEU A 46 2.59 3.55 -3.45
C LEU A 46 3.65 4.46 -4.07
N GLU A 47 3.66 5.72 -3.68
CA GLU A 47 4.67 6.71 -4.03
C GLU A 47 5.35 7.23 -2.76
N ARG A 48 6.65 7.51 -2.81
CA ARG A 48 7.33 8.32 -1.79
C ARG A 48 8.34 9.26 -2.39
N LYS A 49 8.66 10.31 -1.64
CA LYS A 49 9.79 11.19 -1.97
C LYS A 49 11.10 10.49 -1.60
N LYS A 50 11.94 10.23 -2.62
CA LYS A 50 13.34 9.85 -2.44
C LYS A 50 14.13 11.12 -2.16
N ASN A 51 14.66 11.22 -0.94
CA ASN A 51 15.69 12.20 -0.60
C ASN A 51 16.95 11.76 -1.35
N THR A 52 17.18 12.40 -2.50
CA THR A 52 18.41 12.24 -3.28
C THR A 52 19.53 12.97 -2.57
#